data_AF-F7RMI1-F1
#
_entry.id   AF-F7RMI1-F1
#
_cell.length_a   1.000
_cell.length_b   1.000
_cell.length_c   1.000
_cell.angle_alpha   90.00
_cell.angle_beta   90.00
_cell.angle_gamma   90.00
#
_symmetry.space_group_name_H-M   'P 1'
#
loop_
_entity.id
_entity.type
_entity.pdbx_description
1 polymer ?
#
loop_
_entity_poly.entity_id
_entity_poly.type
_entity_poly.pdbx_seq_one_letter_code
_entity_poly.pdbx_strand_id
1 'polypeptide(L)'
;MLERYWYLNWVSPKQHQAIITAWDAREETTSWYAHRIREAWLSQAKQDLNARMLIIKTLVAICPMIGLLGTVTGMISVFDVMAVQGTSNARLMAAGISMATMPTMAGMVAALSGVFFSTRLDAKMKISLEKLKDSMPHH
;
A
#
# COMPACT_ATOMS: atom_id res chain seq x y z
N MET A 1 2.25 7.16 -0.12
CA MET A 1 2.89 6.43 -1.24
C MET A 1 4.20 7.07 -1.72
N LEU A 2 4.25 8.40 -1.92
CA LEU A 2 5.47 9.13 -2.31
C LEU A 2 6.63 8.96 -1.33
N GLU A 3 6.38 9.08 -0.03
CA GLU A 3 7.38 8.84 1.03
C GLU A 3 8.04 7.47 0.89
N ARG A 4 7.27 6.43 0.59
CA ARG A 4 7.80 5.06 0.45
C ARG A 4 8.59 4.87 -0.84
N TYR A 5 8.12 5.46 -1.93
CA TYR A 5 8.84 5.48 -3.19
C TYR A 5 10.20 6.18 -3.02
N TRP A 6 10.22 7.32 -2.32
CA TRP A 6 11.44 8.05 -1.96
C TRP A 6 12.37 7.22 -1.06
N TYR A 7 11.83 6.60 -0.02
CA TYR A 7 12.58 5.73 0.88
C TYR A 7 13.29 4.61 0.13
N LEU A 8 12.59 3.94 -0.79
CA LEU A 8 13.18 2.86 -1.59
C LEU A 8 14.23 3.35 -2.58
N ASN A 9 14.06 4.54 -3.15
CA ASN A 9 15.01 5.07 -4.12
C ASN A 9 16.28 5.65 -3.47
N TRP A 10 16.19 6.21 -2.26
CA TRP A 10 17.29 6.98 -1.70
C TRP A 10 17.76 6.57 -0.30
N VAL A 11 16.87 6.07 0.57
CA VAL A 11 17.23 5.72 1.95
C VAL A 11 17.68 4.27 2.06
N SER A 12 16.88 3.35 1.49
CA SER A 12 17.15 1.91 1.42
C SER A 12 18.57 1.58 0.94
N PRO A 13 19.08 2.10 -0.19
CA PRO A 13 20.43 1.75 -0.66
C PRO A 13 21.53 2.11 0.33
N LYS A 14 21.41 3.23 1.06
CA LYS A 14 22.39 3.63 2.08
C LYS A 14 22.41 2.67 3.28
N GLN A 15 21.24 2.23 3.75
CA GLN A 15 21.14 1.24 4.81
C GLN A 15 21.69 -0.13 4.37
N HIS A 16 21.39 -0.55 3.14
CA HIS A 16 21.88 -1.81 2.60
C HIS A 16 23.42 -1.81 2.55
N GLN A 17 24.01 -0.72 2.07
CA GLN A 17 25.48 -0.57 2.06
C GLN A 17 26.06 -0.62 3.48
N ALA A 18 25.44 0.04 4.47
CA ALA A 18 25.92 -0.02 5.85
C ALA A 18 25.92 -1.45 6.42
N ILE A 19 24.89 -2.25 6.12
CA ILE A 19 24.81 -3.66 6.54
C ILE A 19 25.88 -4.50 5.84
N ILE A 20 26.09 -4.30 4.54
CA ILE A 20 27.12 -5.02 3.77
C ILE A 20 28.52 -4.67 4.30
N THR A 21 28.83 -3.39 4.50
CA THR A 21 30.12 -2.97 5.08
C THR A 21 30.33 -3.52 6.49
N ALA A 22 29.27 -3.57 7.31
CA ALA A 22 29.33 -4.18 8.64
C ALA A 22 29.52 -5.72 8.59
N TRP A 23 29.03 -6.37 7.54
CA TRP A 23 29.24 -7.80 7.28
C TRP A 23 30.66 -8.09 6.80
N ASP A 24 31.16 -7.32 5.83
CA ASP A 24 32.50 -7.48 5.25
C ASP A 24 33.62 -7.14 6.26
N ALA A 25 33.34 -6.29 7.25
CA ALA A 25 34.28 -5.95 8.31
C ALA A 25 34.43 -7.05 9.39
N ARG A 26 33.65 -8.15 9.34
CA ARG A 26 33.74 -9.22 10.34
C ARG A 26 34.86 -10.20 10.00
N GLU A 27 35.62 -10.59 11.02
CA GLU A 27 36.71 -11.56 10.88
C GLU A 27 36.21 -12.99 10.58
N GLU A 28 34.96 -13.32 10.96
CA GLU A 28 34.38 -14.65 10.78
C GLU A 28 32.94 -14.56 10.25
N THR A 29 32.70 -15.13 9.07
CA THR A 29 31.40 -15.13 8.37
C THR A 29 30.74 -16.52 8.28
N THR A 30 31.52 -17.58 8.55
CA THR A 30 31.16 -18.98 8.30
C THR A 30 30.45 -19.62 9.50
N SER A 31 30.71 -19.15 10.71
CA SER A 31 30.23 -19.80 11.94
C SER A 31 28.71 -19.72 12.12
N TRP A 32 28.17 -20.61 12.96
CA TRP A 32 26.73 -20.61 13.29
C TRP A 32 26.28 -19.26 13.87
N TYR A 33 27.14 -18.64 14.68
CA TYR A 33 26.88 -17.32 15.26
C TYR A 33 26.82 -16.22 14.18
N ALA A 34 27.73 -16.26 13.20
CA ALA A 34 27.70 -15.35 12.07
C ALA A 34 26.39 -15.48 11.25
N HIS A 35 25.94 -16.72 11.00
CA HIS A 35 24.67 -16.99 10.33
C HIS A 35 23.46 -16.41 11.07
N ARG A 36 23.41 -16.54 12.40
CA ARG A 36 22.31 -15.98 13.22
C ARG A 36 22.26 -14.46 13.20
N ILE A 37 23.43 -13.80 13.22
CA ILE A 37 23.50 -12.33 13.14
C ILE A 37 23.04 -11.86 11.76
N ARG A 38 23.43 -12.57 10.70
CA ARG A 38 22.95 -12.27 9.35
C ARG A 38 21.44 -12.40 9.23
N GLU A 39 20.86 -13.49 9.77
CA GLU A 39 19.41 -13.70 9.81
C GLU A 39 18.71 -12.57 10.57
N ALA A 40 19.27 -12.13 11.69
CA ALA A 40 18.74 -11.01 12.47
C ALA A 40 18.76 -9.71 11.66
N TRP A 41 19.87 -9.38 10.99
CA TRP A 41 19.99 -8.18 10.14
C TRP A 41 19.06 -8.22 8.94
N LEU A 42 18.93 -9.37 8.26
CA LEU A 42 17.98 -9.56 7.17
C LEU A 42 16.53 -9.42 7.64
N SER A 43 16.20 -9.98 8.81
CA SER A 43 14.88 -9.85 9.42
C SER A 43 14.56 -8.40 9.75
N GLN A 44 15.51 -7.66 10.35
CA GLN A 44 15.36 -6.24 10.66
C GLN A 44 15.16 -5.41 9.39
N ALA A 45 16.03 -5.59 8.38
CA ALA A 45 15.90 -4.92 7.09
C ALA A 45 14.55 -5.22 6.42
N LYS A 46 14.06 -6.46 6.52
CA LYS A 46 12.72 -6.84 6.03
C LYS A 46 11.61 -6.13 6.80
N GLN A 47 11.72 -5.98 8.12
CA GLN A 47 10.74 -5.25 8.93
C GLN A 47 10.71 -3.77 8.55
N ASP A 48 11.87 -3.13 8.42
CA ASP A 48 11.99 -1.73 8.01
C ASP A 48 11.49 -1.51 6.57
N LEU A 49 11.71 -2.50 5.70
CA LEU A 49 11.15 -2.53 4.35
C LEU A 49 9.62 -2.71 4.33
N ASN A 50 9.03 -3.44 5.27
CA ASN A 50 7.57 -3.59 5.34
C ASN A 50 6.87 -2.51 6.18
N ALA A 51 7.63 -1.72 6.94
CA ALA A 51 7.09 -0.65 7.77
C ALA A 51 6.20 0.29 6.95
N ARG A 52 5.03 0.61 7.49
CA ARG A 52 4.00 1.49 6.89
C ARG A 52 3.32 0.93 5.62
N MET A 53 3.78 -0.19 5.04
CA MET A 53 3.12 -0.82 3.89
C MET A 53 1.74 -1.35 4.24
N LEU A 54 1.58 -1.89 5.46
CA LEU A 54 0.28 -2.34 5.97
C LEU A 54 -0.75 -1.22 5.93
N ILE A 55 -0.43 -0.05 6.49
CA ILE A 55 -1.31 1.12 6.52
C ILE A 55 -1.74 1.52 5.09
N ILE A 56 -0.79 1.56 4.15
CA ILE A 56 -1.07 1.88 2.74
C ILE A 56 -2.09 0.89 2.17
N LYS A 57 -1.90 -0.41 2.36
CA LYS A 57 -2.82 -1.45 1.88
C LYS A 57 -4.19 -1.33 2.53
N THR A 58 -4.24 -1.03 3.83
CA THR A 58 -5.51 -0.85 4.55
C THR A 58 -6.29 0.35 4.01
N LEU A 59 -5.63 1.49 3.79
CA LEU A 59 -6.28 2.68 3.21
C LEU A 59 -6.85 2.41 1.82
N VAL A 60 -6.07 1.74 0.97
CA VAL A 60 -6.52 1.34 -0.38
C VAL A 60 -7.74 0.40 -0.30
N ALA A 61 -7.76 -0.52 0.65
CA ALA A 61 -8.89 -1.44 0.86
C ALA A 61 -10.15 -0.74 1.40
N ILE A 62 -10.02 0.40 2.09
CA ILE A 62 -11.15 1.16 2.62
C ILE A 62 -11.78 2.08 1.55
N CYS A 63 -11.03 2.51 0.52
CA CYS A 63 -11.54 3.38 -0.54
C CYS A 63 -12.87 2.92 -1.19
N PRO A 64 -13.06 1.64 -1.56
CA PRO A 64 -14.34 1.17 -2.11
C PRO A 64 -15.48 1.23 -1.09
N MET A 65 -15.19 0.97 0.19
CA MET A 65 -16.21 1.02 1.24
C MET A 65 -16.73 2.45 1.45
N ILE A 66 -15.84 3.45 1.32
CA ILE A 66 -16.24 4.87 1.33
C ILE A 66 -17.13 5.19 0.12
N GLY A 67 -16.80 4.67 -1.06
CA GLY A 67 -17.62 4.85 -2.26
C GLY A 67 -19.03 4.27 -2.10
N LEU A 68 -19.14 3.08 -1.50
CA LEU A 68 -20.42 2.43 -1.20
C LEU A 68 -21.25 3.28 -0.20
N LEU A 69 -20.62 3.81 0.85
CA LEU A 69 -21.27 4.73 1.79
C LEU A 69 -21.78 6.00 1.09
N GLY A 70 -21.03 6.52 0.11
CA GLY A 70 -21.47 7.61 -0.76
C GLY A 70 -22.72 7.27 -1.57
N THR A 71 -22.85 6.03 -2.05
CA THR A 71 -24.06 5.57 -2.74
C THR A 71 -25.26 5.45 -1.81
N VAL A 72 -25.07 4.94 -0.59
CA VAL A 72 -26.15 4.85 0.41
C VAL A 72 -26.66 6.24 0.77
N THR A 73 -25.75 7.17 1.07
CA THR A 73 -26.11 8.57 1.38
C THR A 73 -26.76 9.29 0.19
N GLY A 74 -26.26 9.05 -1.02
CA GLY A 74 -26.87 9.54 -2.26
C GLY A 74 -28.31 9.04 -2.43
N MET A 75 -28.55 7.74 -2.24
CA MET A 75 -29.91 7.18 -2.33
C MET A 75 -30.86 7.73 -1.25
N ILE A 76 -30.38 7.99 -0.03
CA ILE A 76 -31.19 8.66 1.01
C ILE A 76 -31.65 10.04 0.52
N SER A 77 -30.77 10.82 -0.12
CA SER A 77 -31.16 12.13 -0.67
C SER A 77 -32.23 12.03 -1.77
N VAL A 78 -32.20 10.96 -2.58
CA VAL A 78 -33.24 10.72 -3.60
C VAL A 78 -34.59 10.44 -2.95
N PHE A 79 -34.61 9.62 -1.89
CA PHE A 79 -35.84 9.34 -1.15
C PHE A 79 -36.44 10.59 -0.50
N ASP A 80 -35.60 11.48 0.03
CA ASP A 80 -36.05 12.75 0.63
C ASP A 80 -36.68 13.68 -0.41
N VAL A 81 -36.06 13.81 -1.60
CA VAL A 81 -36.63 14.59 -2.71
C VAL A 81 -37.98 14.02 -3.17
N MET A 82 -38.12 12.69 -3.25
CA MET A 82 -39.40 12.06 -3.58
C MET A 82 -40.48 12.30 -2.53
N ALA A 83 -40.11 12.34 -1.24
CA ALA A 83 -41.06 12.63 -0.16
C ALA A 83 -41.62 14.05 -0.24
N VAL A 84 -40.80 15.02 -0.69
CA VAL A 84 -41.20 16.43 -0.79
C VAL A 84 -41.89 16.77 -2.12
N GLN A 85 -41.40 16.26 -3.24
CA GLN A 85 -41.87 16.64 -4.59
C GLN A 85 -42.78 15.60 -5.26
N GLY A 86 -42.96 14.43 -4.64
CA GLY A 86 -43.71 13.32 -5.21
C GLY A 86 -42.95 12.59 -6.33
N THR A 87 -43.50 11.46 -6.78
CA THR A 87 -42.86 10.57 -7.76
C THR A 87 -43.05 11.01 -9.23
N SER A 88 -43.66 12.17 -9.47
CA SER A 88 -44.05 12.61 -10.82
C SER A 88 -42.88 13.08 -11.69
N ASN A 89 -41.75 13.43 -11.08
CA ASN A 89 -40.61 14.02 -11.78
C ASN A 89 -39.49 13.00 -12.02
N ALA A 90 -39.72 12.08 -12.97
CA ALA A 90 -38.80 11.00 -13.33
C ALA A 90 -37.37 11.48 -13.67
N ARG A 91 -37.23 12.72 -14.17
CA ARG A 91 -35.92 13.31 -14.46
C ARG A 91 -35.09 13.57 -13.20
N LEU A 92 -35.73 14.03 -12.12
CA LEU A 92 -35.05 14.26 -10.83
C LEU A 92 -34.64 12.93 -10.19
N MET A 93 -35.48 11.90 -10.29
CA MET A 93 -35.14 10.55 -9.82
C MET A 93 -33.93 9.99 -10.56
N ALA A 94 -33.91 10.08 -11.89
CA ALA A 94 -32.78 9.61 -12.71
C ALA A 94 -31.48 10.36 -12.38
N ALA A 95 -31.54 11.68 -12.18
CA ALA A 95 -30.39 12.49 -11.78
C ALA A 95 -29.86 12.10 -10.40
N GLY A 96 -30.76 11.87 -9.43
CA GLY A 96 -30.40 11.45 -8.08
C GLY A 96 -29.72 10.07 -8.02
N ILE A 97 -30.24 9.11 -8.80
CA ILE A 97 -29.62 7.77 -8.90
C ILE A 97 -28.23 7.87 -9.55
N SER A 98 -28.08 8.68 -10.60
CA SER A 98 -26.77 8.89 -11.23
C SER A 98 -25.77 9.55 -10.27
N MET A 99 -26.21 10.50 -9.44
CA MET A 99 -25.38 11.09 -8.40
C MET A 99 -24.95 10.07 -7.34
N ALA A 100 -25.83 9.12 -6.99
CA ALA A 100 -25.51 8.07 -6.05
C ALA A 100 -24.45 7.08 -6.57
N THR A 101 -24.33 6.87 -7.89
CA THR A 101 -23.33 5.91 -8.45
C THR A 101 -21.94 6.51 -8.64
N MET A 102 -21.82 7.83 -8.76
CA MET A 102 -20.54 8.52 -8.94
C MET A 102 -19.51 8.25 -7.81
N PRO A 103 -19.87 8.31 -6.52
CA PRO A 103 -18.96 7.96 -5.42
C PRO A 103 -18.40 6.54 -5.50
N THR A 104 -19.21 5.57 -5.92
CA THR A 104 -18.77 4.18 -6.07
C THR A 104 -17.76 4.04 -7.20
N MET A 105 -17.99 4.66 -8.35
CA MET A 105 -17.03 4.67 -9.45
C MET A 105 -15.71 5.34 -9.04
N ALA A 106 -15.78 6.50 -8.38
CA ALA A 106 -14.60 7.20 -7.87
C ALA A 106 -13.81 6.36 -6.86
N GLY A 107 -14.50 5.71 -5.92
CA GLY A 107 -13.89 4.82 -4.91
C GLY A 107 -13.20 3.62 -5.53
N MET A 108 -13.79 3.00 -6.56
CA MET A 108 -13.18 1.89 -7.30
C MET A 108 -11.95 2.33 -8.09
N VAL A 109 -12.00 3.46 -8.79
CA VAL A 109 -10.84 4.00 -9.53
C VAL A 109 -9.67 4.27 -8.57
N ALA A 110 -9.95 4.94 -7.44
CA ALA A 110 -8.93 5.21 -6.43
C ALA A 110 -8.33 3.92 -5.84
N ALA A 111 -9.17 2.91 -5.55
CA ALA A 111 -8.72 1.63 -5.04
C ALA A 111 -7.86 0.87 -6.06
N LEU A 112 -8.27 0.80 -7.32
CA LEU A 112 -7.52 0.14 -8.39
C LEU A 112 -6.14 0.77 -8.59
N SER A 113 -6.06 2.10 -8.67
CA SER A 113 -4.79 2.81 -8.75
C SER A 113 -3.93 2.57 -7.50
N GLY A 114 -4.55 2.54 -6.31
CA GLY A 114 -3.88 2.24 -5.06
C GLY A 114 -3.27 0.84 -5.04
N VAL A 115 -4.03 -0.19 -5.45
CA VAL A 115 -3.56 -1.59 -5.49
C VAL A 115 -2.40 -1.74 -6.47
N PHE A 116 -2.49 -1.10 -7.65
CA PHE A 116 -1.42 -1.11 -8.63
C PHE A 116 -0.10 -0.58 -8.04
N PHE A 117 -0.15 0.58 -7.37
CA PHE A 117 1.06 1.19 -6.82
C PHE A 117 1.59 0.42 -5.61
N SER A 118 0.74 -0.07 -4.70
CA SER A 118 1.19 -0.87 -3.55
C SER A 118 1.87 -2.15 -4.01
N THR A 119 1.34 -2.81 -5.05
CA THR A 119 1.92 -4.04 -5.61
C THR A 119 3.29 -3.79 -6.23
N ARG A 120 3.46 -2.67 -6.95
CA ARG A 120 4.77 -2.25 -7.49
C ARG A 120 5.79 -1.98 -6.39
N LEU A 121 5.38 -1.34 -5.31
CA LEU A 121 6.25 -1.11 -4.15
C LEU A 121 6.63 -2.44 -3.48
N ASP A 122 5.69 -3.36 -3.25
CA ASP A 122 5.96 -4.70 -2.71
C ASP A 122 6.97 -5.47 -3.56
N ALA A 123 6.79 -5.47 -4.89
CA ALA A 123 7.73 -6.13 -5.80
C ALA A 123 9.14 -5.53 -5.66
N LYS A 124 9.25 -4.20 -5.60
CA LYS A 124 10.54 -3.51 -5.44
C LYS A 124 11.20 -3.80 -4.08
N MET A 125 10.42 -3.89 -3.01
CA MET A 125 10.90 -4.23 -1.67
C MET A 125 11.47 -5.66 -1.63
N LYS A 126 10.76 -6.62 -2.24
CA LYS A 126 11.26 -8.01 -2.35
C LYS A 126 12.58 -8.09 -3.10
N ILE A 127 12.66 -7.42 -4.26
CA ILE A 127 13.90 -7.39 -5.06
C ILE A 127 15.05 -6.75 -4.28
N SER A 128 14.80 -5.67 -3.53
CA SER A 128 15.84 -5.04 -2.69
C SER A 128 16.34 -5.98 -1.59
N LEU A 129 15.43 -6.71 -0.94
CA LEU A 129 15.77 -7.67 0.11
C LEU A 129 16.57 -8.87 -0.43
N GLU A 130 16.18 -9.43 -1.57
CA GLU A 130 16.94 -10.52 -2.21
C GLU A 130 18.34 -10.03 -2.60
N LYS A 131 18.47 -8.83 -3.17
CA LYS A 131 19.79 -8.23 -3.47
C LYS A 131 20.65 -8.07 -2.22
N LEU A 132 20.07 -7.68 -1.09
CA LEU A 132 20.80 -7.59 0.19
C LEU A 132 21.30 -8.95 0.63
N LYS A 133 20.44 -9.96 0.55
CA LYS A 133 20.74 -11.34 0.92
C LYS A 133 21.86 -11.92 0.03
N ASP A 134 21.78 -11.72 -1.28
CA ASP A 134 22.79 -12.19 -2.23
C ASP A 134 24.14 -11.49 -2.06
N SER A 135 24.15 -10.23 -1.59
CA SER A 135 25.39 -9.48 -1.33
C SER A 135 26.13 -9.95 -0.07
N MET A 136 25.52 -10.78 0.78
CA MET A 136 26.16 -11.36 1.98
C MET A 136 26.48 -12.83 1.73
N PRO A 137 27.70 -13.16 1.26
CA PRO A 137 28.03 -14.50 0.80
C PRO A 137 27.87 -15.57 1.88
N HIS A 138 27.40 -16.73 1.42
CA HIS A 138 27.40 -18.00 2.15
C HIS A 138 28.70 -18.75 1.87
N HIS A 139 29.80 -18.34 2.49
CA HIS A 139 31.00 -19.16 2.53
C HIS A 139 31.29 -19.51 3.98
#